data_AF-A0A1X7ABR5-F1
#
_entry.id   AF-A0A1X7ABR5-F1
#
_cell.length_a   1.000
_cell.length_b   1.000
_cell.length_c   1.000
_cell.angle_alpha   90.00
_cell.angle_beta   90.00
_cell.angle_gamma   90.00
#
_symmetry.space_group_name_H-M   'P 1'
#
loop_
_entity.id
_entity.type
_entity.pdbx_description
1 polymer ?
#
loop_
_entity_poly.entity_id
_entity_poly.type
_entity_poly.pdbx_seq_one_letter_code
_entity_poly.pdbx_strand_id
1 'polypeptide(L)'
;MTGRLLDTHAITTFLARVTSLSGDALHEAFVCAALEGGGRFHIPADGRAVLSLYRITASGSTEAEAIAAWITHAHEAVDDTAAEADALPACS
;
A
#
# COMPACT_ATOMS: atom_id res chain seq x y z
N MET A 1 1.25 16.33 12.02
CA MET A 1 0.70 16.41 10.65
C MET A 1 1.68 15.93 9.57
N THR A 2 3.00 15.87 9.82
CA THR A 2 4.03 15.53 8.82
C THR A 2 4.14 14.04 8.48
N GLY A 3 3.92 13.13 9.43
CA GLY A 3 4.09 11.69 9.18
C GLY A 3 3.10 11.09 8.17
N ARG A 4 1.83 11.53 8.20
CA ARG A 4 0.76 10.99 7.35
C ARG A 4 0.90 11.42 5.88
N LEU A 5 1.27 12.69 5.64
CA LEU A 5 1.58 13.19 4.30
C LEU A 5 2.78 12.46 3.67
N LEU A 6 3.78 12.10 4.50
CA LEU A 6 4.96 11.36 4.07
C LEU A 6 4.60 9.91 3.68
N ASP A 7 3.66 9.29 4.41
CA ASP A 7 3.07 8.00 4.04
C ASP A 7 2.29 8.10 2.72
N THR A 8 1.43 9.11 2.53
CA THR A 8 0.64 9.30 1.29
C THR A 8 1.54 9.49 0.06
N HIS A 9 2.63 10.27 0.18
CA HIS A 9 3.57 10.46 -0.92
C HIS A 9 4.31 9.15 -1.29
N ALA A 10 4.70 8.36 -0.29
CA ALA A 10 5.32 7.06 -0.51
C ALA A 10 4.34 6.08 -1.18
N ILE A 11 3.09 6.02 -0.71
CA ILE A 11 2.03 5.17 -1.27
C ILE A 11 1.74 5.54 -2.73
N THR A 12 1.51 6.81 -3.02
CA THR A 12 1.23 7.28 -4.40
C THR A 12 2.39 7.03 -5.36
N THR A 13 3.63 7.29 -4.93
CA THR A 13 4.83 6.99 -5.72
C THR A 13 4.96 5.50 -6.01
N PHE A 14 4.68 4.65 -5.01
CA PHE A 14 4.75 3.21 -5.18
C PHE A 14 3.64 2.68 -6.09
N LEU A 15 2.39 3.15 -5.93
CA LEU A 15 1.27 2.82 -6.81
C LEU A 15 1.58 3.17 -8.28
N ALA A 16 2.15 4.35 -8.52
CA ALA A 16 2.57 4.77 -9.86
C ALA A 16 3.66 3.87 -10.45
N ARG A 17 4.59 3.36 -9.63
CA ARG A 17 5.62 2.40 -10.06
C ARG A 17 5.01 1.04 -10.45
N VAL A 18 4.05 0.55 -9.68
CA VAL A 18 3.50 -0.81 -9.87
C VAL A 18 2.36 -0.88 -10.89
N THR A 19 1.77 0.25 -11.30
CA THR A 19 0.64 0.29 -12.24
C THR A 19 0.91 -0.38 -13.60
N SER A 20 2.17 -0.36 -14.07
CA SER A 20 2.57 -0.99 -15.33
C SER A 20 3.13 -2.40 -15.17
N LEU A 21 3.21 -2.91 -13.94
CA LEU A 21 3.79 -4.22 -13.64
C LEU A 21 2.70 -5.28 -13.54
N SER A 22 3.07 -6.52 -13.88
CA SER A 22 2.19 -7.68 -13.70
C SER A 22 3.02 -8.93 -13.40
N GLY A 23 2.37 -9.98 -12.87
CA GLY A 23 3.01 -11.25 -12.55
C GLY A 23 4.21 -11.11 -11.62
N ASP A 24 5.31 -11.76 -11.97
CA ASP A 24 6.52 -11.83 -11.15
C ASP A 24 7.16 -10.46 -10.91
N ALA A 25 7.12 -9.56 -11.89
CA ALA A 25 7.68 -8.20 -11.74
C ALA A 25 6.89 -7.37 -10.72
N LEU A 26 5.57 -7.57 -10.66
CA LEU A 26 4.72 -6.95 -9.64
C LEU A 26 5.06 -7.52 -8.27
N HIS A 27 5.13 -8.84 -8.16
CA HIS A 27 5.48 -9.52 -6.90
C HIS A 27 6.86 -9.06 -6.38
N GLU A 28 7.88 -9.03 -7.23
CA GLU A 28 9.22 -8.59 -6.87
C GLU A 28 9.24 -7.14 -6.36
N ALA A 29 8.48 -6.24 -7.00
CA ALA A 29 8.37 -4.86 -6.54
C ALA A 29 7.80 -4.76 -5.11
N PHE A 30 6.82 -5.59 -4.76
CA PHE A 30 6.27 -5.67 -3.40
C PHE A 30 7.25 -6.26 -2.39
N VAL A 31 7.98 -7.32 -2.77
CA VAL A 31 9.03 -7.91 -1.92
C VAL A 31 10.15 -6.90 -1.65
N CYS A 32 10.66 -6.24 -2.68
CA CYS A 32 11.68 -5.20 -2.54
C CYS A 32 11.18 -4.06 -1.64
N ALA A 33 9.98 -3.53 -1.89
CA ALA A 33 9.43 -2.46 -1.07
C ALA A 33 9.24 -2.86 0.40
N ALA A 34 8.84 -4.11 0.68
CA ALA A 34 8.76 -4.63 2.03
C ALA A 34 10.15 -4.69 2.71
N LEU A 35 11.18 -5.15 2.00
CA LEU A 35 12.55 -5.20 2.52
C LEU A 35 13.15 -3.81 2.75
N GLU A 36 12.93 -2.87 1.83
CA GLU A 36 13.49 -1.51 1.88
C GLU A 36 12.74 -0.61 2.87
N GLY A 37 11.42 -0.75 2.96
CA GLY A 37 10.52 0.12 3.74
C GLY A 37 10.20 -0.38 5.15
N GLY A 38 10.76 -1.51 5.58
CA GLY A 38 10.43 -2.14 6.86
C GLY A 38 9.02 -2.76 6.91
N GLY A 39 8.45 -3.05 5.73
CA GLY A 39 7.22 -3.80 5.59
C GLY A 39 7.42 -5.30 5.84
N ARG A 40 6.33 -6.06 5.81
CA ARG A 40 6.36 -7.51 5.93
C ARG A 40 5.46 -8.13 4.87
N PHE A 41 6.04 -8.96 4.03
CA PHE A 41 5.29 -9.88 3.19
C PHE A 41 5.57 -11.30 3.66
N HIS A 42 4.55 -12.01 4.12
CA HIS A 42 4.71 -13.38 4.61
C HIS A 42 3.50 -14.25 4.28
N ILE A 43 3.78 -15.52 4.01
CA ILE A 43 2.77 -16.59 3.96
C ILE A 43 2.94 -17.42 5.26
N PRO A 44 2.02 -17.34 6.23
CA PRO A 44 2.00 -18.17 7.41
C PRO A 44 1.62 -19.61 7.04
N ALA A 45 1.95 -20.54 7.92
CA ALA A 45 1.66 -21.97 7.75
C ALA A 45 0.16 -22.27 7.56
N ASP A 46 -0.73 -21.37 8.03
CA ASP A 46 -2.17 -21.43 7.85
C ASP A 46 -2.66 -21.07 6.44
N GLY A 47 -1.76 -20.74 5.51
CA GLY A 47 -2.08 -20.60 4.08
C GLY A 47 -2.69 -19.25 3.67
N ARG A 48 -2.60 -18.20 4.49
CA ARG A 48 -3.06 -16.85 4.12
C ARG A 48 -1.91 -15.87 3.91
N ALA A 49 -1.66 -15.42 2.68
CA ALA A 49 -0.67 -14.37 2.48
C ALA A 49 -1.08 -13.08 3.20
N VAL A 50 -0.13 -12.47 3.92
CA VAL A 50 -0.30 -11.19 4.61
C VAL A 50 0.77 -10.23 4.11
N LEU A 51 0.34 -9.05 3.69
CA LEU A 51 1.17 -7.95 3.22
C LEU A 51 0.96 -6.73 4.11
N SER A 52 2.03 -6.24 4.70
CA SER A 52 2.06 -4.99 5.46
C SER A 52 3.13 -4.08 4.87
N LEU A 53 2.72 -2.92 4.35
CA LEU A 53 3.61 -1.95 3.73
C LEU A 53 2.99 -0.55 3.86
N TYR A 54 3.81 0.46 4.16
CA TYR A 54 3.35 1.85 4.38
C TYR A 54 2.17 1.97 5.35
N ARG A 55 2.19 1.18 6.44
CA ARG A 55 1.12 1.08 7.46
C ARG A 55 -0.23 0.54 6.96
N ILE A 56 -0.31 0.13 5.71
CA ILE A 56 -1.46 -0.59 5.16
C ILE A 56 -1.19 -2.08 5.32
N THR A 57 -2.14 -2.80 5.90
CA THR A 57 -2.08 -4.26 6.02
C THR A 57 -3.24 -4.88 5.28
N ALA A 58 -2.93 -5.85 4.42
CA ALA A 58 -3.90 -6.60 3.64
C ALA A 58 -3.58 -8.09 3.70
N SER A 59 -4.58 -8.93 3.46
CA SER A 59 -4.42 -10.37 3.46
C SER A 59 -5.30 -11.03 2.41
N GLY A 60 -4.86 -12.18 1.91
CA GLY A 60 -5.58 -12.98 0.94
C GLY A 60 -5.29 -14.47 1.10
N SER A 61 -6.06 -15.29 0.42
CA SER A 61 -5.83 -16.75 0.35
C SER A 61 -4.60 -17.08 -0.50
N THR A 62 -4.18 -16.13 -1.35
CA THR A 62 -2.95 -16.18 -2.14
C THR A 62 -2.19 -14.87 -2.02
N GLU A 63 -0.91 -14.87 -2.40
CA GLU A 63 -0.09 -13.66 -2.48
C GLU A 63 -0.68 -12.63 -3.44
N ALA A 64 -1.19 -13.07 -4.59
CA ALA A 64 -1.83 -12.20 -5.57
C ALA A 64 -3.08 -11.51 -4.97
N GLU A 65 -3.88 -12.25 -4.19
CA GLU A 65 -5.03 -11.66 -3.48
C GLU A 65 -4.60 -10.66 -2.41
N ALA A 66 -3.53 -10.95 -1.64
CA ALA A 66 -3.02 -10.02 -0.64
C ALA A 66 -2.47 -8.73 -1.29
N ILE A 67 -1.79 -8.84 -2.43
CA ILE A 67 -1.32 -7.70 -3.23
C ILE A 67 -2.50 -6.89 -3.77
N ALA A 68 -3.49 -7.53 -4.37
CA ALA A 68 -4.67 -6.86 -4.91
C ALA A 68 -5.44 -6.12 -3.80
N ALA A 69 -5.65 -6.77 -2.65
CA ALA A 69 -6.28 -6.17 -1.48
C ALA A 69 -5.48 -4.97 -0.95
N TRP A 70 -4.14 -5.07 -0.92
CA TRP A 70 -3.29 -3.96 -0.51
C TRP A 70 -3.42 -2.76 -1.45
N ILE A 71 -3.44 -2.99 -2.77
CA ILE A 71 -3.60 -1.92 -3.78
C ILE A 71 -4.95 -1.20 -3.58
N THR A 72 -6.02 -1.94 -3.32
CA THR A 72 -7.34 -1.36 -3.02
C THR A 72 -7.27 -0.46 -1.79
N HIS A 73 -6.75 -0.96 -0.67
CA HIS A 73 -6.62 -0.17 0.56
C HIS A 73 -5.68 1.03 0.41
N ALA A 74 -4.67 0.92 -0.44
CA ALA A 74 -3.77 2.01 -0.76
C ALA A 74 -4.48 3.14 -1.52
N HIS A 75 -5.36 2.83 -2.47
CA HIS A 75 -6.18 3.86 -3.12
C HIS A 75 -7.16 4.50 -2.13
N GLU A 76 -7.84 3.71 -1.31
CA GLU A 76 -8.76 4.21 -0.27
C GLU A 76 -8.05 5.18 0.69
N ALA A 77 -6.85 4.81 1.17
CA ALA A 77 -6.08 5.66 2.09
C ALA A 77 -5.61 6.99 1.47
N VAL A 78 -5.32 6.99 0.16
CA VAL A 78 -4.96 8.21 -0.58
C VAL A 78 -6.19 9.11 -0.76
N ASP A 79 -7.31 8.53 -1.16
CA ASP A 79 -8.58 9.25 -1.38
C ASP A 79 -9.11 9.86 -0.08
N ASP A 80 -9.08 9.11 1.03
CA ASP A 80 -9.45 9.62 2.36
C ASP A 80 -8.59 10.83 2.76
N THR A 81 -7.28 10.77 2.50
CA THR A 81 -6.38 11.88 2.81
C THR A 81 -6.67 13.11 1.94
N ALA A 82 -7.04 12.91 0.67
CA ALA A 82 -7.43 13.99 -0.23
C ALA A 82 -8.76 14.63 0.22
N ALA A 83 -9.74 13.83 0.62
CA ALA A 83 -11.02 14.31 1.13
C ALA A 83 -10.87 15.11 2.44
N GLU A 84 -10.00 14.66 3.37
CA GLU A 84 -9.68 15.43 4.58
C GLU A 84 -8.98 16.76 4.27
N ALA A 85 -8.15 16.82 3.23
CA ALA A 85 -7.48 18.06 2.81
C ALA A 85 -8.45 19.07 2.16
N ASP A 86 -9.45 18.60 1.41
CA ASP A 86 -10.51 19.41 0.81
C ASP A 86 -11.55 19.91 1.84
N ALA A 87 -11.79 19.11 2.88
CA ALA A 87 -12.73 19.44 3.96
C ALA A 87 -12.20 20.45 4.99
N LEU A 88 -10.91 20.81 4.95
CA LEU A 88 -10.38 21.89 5.77
C LEU A 88 -10.89 23.23 5.23
N PRO A 89 -11.75 23.98 5.96
CA PRO A 89 -12.14 25.29 5.51
C PRO A 89 -10.88 26.14 5.37
N ALA A 90 -10.69 26.76 4.21
CA ALA A 90 -9.71 27.82 4.06
C ALA A 90 -10.02 28.88 5.12
N CYS A 91 -9.27 28.87 6.22
CA CYS A 91 -9.33 29.94 7.20
C CYS A 91 -9.00 31.23 6.44
N SER A 92 -10.05 32.02 6.19
CA SER A 92 -10.03 33.37 5.65
C SER A 92 -10.71 34.30 6.65
#